data_AF-A0A3G4V9F3-F1
#
_entry.id   AF-A0A3G4V9F3-F1
#
_cell.length_a   1.000
_cell.length_b   1.000
_cell.length_c   1.000
_cell.angle_alpha   90.00
_cell.angle_beta   90.00
_cell.angle_gamma   90.00
#
_symmetry.space_group_name_H-M   'P 1'
#
loop_
_entity.id
_entity.type
_entity.pdbx_description
1 polymer ?
#
loop_
_entity_poly.entity_id
_entity_poly.type
_entity_poly.pdbx_seq_one_letter_code
_entity_poly.pdbx_strand_id
1 'polypeptide(L)'
;MPKSKPLNHIAKMIVEVYEEAGLDKPYINGKKHDMSSHENKYETLASAINLDAGNRKRLATKLGISSLHLDVTVKVLNHHC
;
A
#
# COMPACT_ATOMS: atom_id res chain seq x y z
N MET A 1 -5.07 6.88 -23.94
CA MET A 1 -5.09 6.64 -22.49
C MET A 1 -4.12 7.61 -21.82
N PRO A 2 -4.51 8.37 -20.77
CA PRO A 2 -3.56 9.18 -20.03
C PRO A 2 -2.45 8.28 -19.46
N LYS A 3 -1.19 8.73 -19.53
CA LYS A 3 -0.05 8.01 -18.95
C LYS A 3 -0.27 7.94 -17.44
N SER A 4 -0.32 6.73 -16.86
CA SER A 4 -0.41 6.58 -15.41
C SER A 4 0.80 7.23 -14.74
N LYS A 5 0.59 7.98 -13.66
CA LYS A 5 1.70 8.52 -12.88
C LYS A 5 2.58 7.36 -12.38
N PRO A 6 3.92 7.54 -12.31
CA PRO A 6 4.79 6.52 -11.75
C PRO A 6 4.43 6.27 -10.29
N LEU A 7 4.40 4.99 -9.88
CA LEU A 7 4.14 4.61 -8.50
C LEU A 7 5.21 5.16 -7.57
N ASN A 8 4.79 5.71 -6.44
CA ASN A 8 5.72 6.05 -5.36
C ASN A 8 6.29 4.78 -4.70
N HIS A 9 7.30 4.95 -3.86
CA HIS A 9 8.01 3.81 -3.26
C HIS A 9 7.12 2.94 -2.35
N ILE A 10 6.18 3.52 -1.60
CA ILE A 10 5.25 2.75 -0.76
C ILE A 10 4.31 1.91 -1.65
N ALA A 11 3.82 2.48 -2.75
CA ALA A 11 2.96 1.76 -3.68
C ALA A 11 3.70 0.57 -4.32
N LYS A 12 4.99 0.72 -4.64
CA LYS A 12 5.81 -0.40 -5.14
C LYS A 12 5.92 -1.53 -4.11
N MET A 13 6.16 -1.20 -2.84
CA MET A 13 6.21 -2.23 -1.79
C MET A 13 4.85 -2.92 -1.57
N ILE A 14 3.74 -2.20 -1.67
CA ILE A 14 2.40 -2.80 -1.60
C ILE A 14 2.17 -3.76 -2.76
N VAL A 15 2.61 -3.41 -3.98
CA VAL A 15 2.54 -4.31 -5.14
C VAL A 15 3.34 -5.58 -4.90
N GLU A 16 4.57 -5.46 -4.42
CA GLU A 16 5.39 -6.64 -4.07
C GLU A 16 4.71 -7.52 -3.03
N VAL A 17 4.07 -6.93 -2.01
CA VAL A 17 3.29 -7.68 -1.01
C VAL A 17 2.16 -8.49 -1.66
N TYR A 18 1.42 -7.90 -2.61
CA TYR A 18 0.37 -8.62 -3.33
C TYR A 18 0.91 -9.72 -4.23
N GLU A 19 2.04 -9.49 -4.91
CA GLU A 19 2.72 -10.50 -5.73
C GLU A 19 3.20 -11.68 -4.86
N GLU A 20 3.81 -11.41 -3.71
CA GLU A 20 4.26 -12.42 -2.74
C GLU A 20 3.11 -13.18 -2.06
N ALA A 21 1.92 -12.58 -2.01
CA ALA A 21 0.70 -13.22 -1.53
C ALA A 21 0.00 -14.07 -2.61
N GLY A 22 0.50 -14.05 -3.85
CA GLY A 22 -0.07 -14.82 -4.96
C GLY A 22 -1.39 -14.25 -5.48
N LEU A 23 -1.66 -12.96 -5.28
CA LEU A 23 -2.86 -12.32 -5.83
C LEU A 23 -2.78 -12.21 -7.36
N ASP A 24 -3.94 -12.22 -8.01
CA ASP A 24 -4.00 -12.22 -9.46
C ASP A 24 -3.59 -10.87 -10.09
N LYS A 25 -3.08 -10.93 -11.32
CA LYS A 25 -2.62 -9.75 -12.06
C LYS A 25 -3.72 -8.69 -12.27
N PRO A 26 -4.97 -9.04 -12.63
CA PRO A 26 -6.06 -8.06 -12.69
C PRO A 26 -6.25 -7.27 -11.40
N TYR A 27 -6.28 -7.94 -10.25
CA TYR A 27 -6.40 -7.32 -8.93
C TYR A 27 -5.22 -6.37 -8.67
N ILE A 28 -4.00 -6.85 -8.88
CA ILE A 28 -2.78 -6.06 -8.67
C ILE A 28 -2.78 -4.82 -9.59
N ASN A 29 -3.17 -4.97 -10.85
CA ASN A 29 -3.24 -3.86 -11.79
C ASN A 29 -4.30 -2.83 -11.40
N GLY A 30 -5.44 -3.28 -10.88
CA GLY A 30 -6.45 -2.40 -10.29
C GLY A 30 -5.87 -1.58 -9.14
N LYS A 31 -5.18 -2.22 -8.20
CA LYS A 31 -4.53 -1.52 -7.07
C LYS A 31 -3.41 -0.58 -7.51
N LYS A 32 -2.66 -0.92 -8.56
CA LYS A 32 -1.68 -0.01 -9.17
C LYS A 32 -2.34 1.22 -9.77
N HIS A 33 -3.48 1.05 -10.42
CA HIS A 33 -4.25 2.17 -10.94
C HIS A 33 -4.75 3.07 -9.81
N ASP A 34 -5.37 2.50 -8.77
CA ASP A 34 -5.83 3.22 -7.58
C ASP A 34 -4.68 4.02 -6.95
N MET A 35 -3.55 3.38 -6.64
CA MET A 35 -2.41 4.07 -6.02
C MET A 35 -1.73 5.10 -6.91
N SER A 36 -1.94 5.06 -8.24
CA SER A 36 -1.41 6.06 -9.15
C SER A 36 -2.17 7.40 -9.09
N SER A 37 -3.38 7.40 -8.53
CA SER A 37 -4.19 8.61 -8.34
C SER A 37 -3.86 9.34 -7.03
N HIS A 38 -3.19 8.69 -6.08
CA HIS A 38 -2.82 9.29 -4.80
C HIS A 38 -1.89 10.50 -5.01
N GLU A 39 -2.16 11.59 -4.30
CA GLU A 39 -1.43 12.85 -4.45
C GLU A 39 -0.01 12.73 -3.89
N ASN A 40 0.17 11.93 -2.83
CA ASN A 40 1.43 11.78 -2.14
C ASN A 40 1.61 10.40 -1.50
N LYS A 41 2.81 10.17 -0.95
CA LYS A 41 3.19 8.90 -0.32
C LYS A 41 2.42 8.60 0.99
N TYR A 42 1.90 9.61 1.67
CA TYR A 42 1.17 9.44 2.93
C TYR A 42 -0.23 8.89 2.68
N GLU A 43 -0.91 9.31 1.60
CA GLU A 43 -2.16 8.69 1.16
C GLU A 43 -1.97 7.22 0.78
N THR A 44 -0.88 6.91 0.08
CA THR A 44 -0.53 5.49 -0.20
C THR A 44 -0.28 4.71 1.08
N LEU A 45 0.44 5.29 2.04
CA LEU A 45 0.62 4.64 3.34
C LEU A 45 -0.73 4.47 4.06
N ALA A 46 -1.60 5.47 4.05
CA ALA A 46 -2.93 5.44 4.65
C ALA A 46 -3.82 4.32 4.06
N SER A 47 -3.69 4.04 2.76
CA SER A 47 -4.41 2.94 2.11
C SER A 47 -4.02 1.54 2.60
N ALA A 48 -2.88 1.38 3.30
CA ALA A 48 -2.45 0.10 3.86
C ALA A 48 -3.42 -0.45 4.91
N ILE A 49 -4.33 0.37 5.45
CA ILE A 49 -5.40 -0.06 6.35
C ILE A 49 -6.33 -1.10 5.67
N ASN A 50 -6.46 -1.02 4.34
CA ASN A 50 -7.30 -1.90 3.53
C ASN A 50 -6.64 -3.25 3.20
N LEU A 51 -5.37 -3.43 3.55
CA LEU A 51 -4.71 -4.73 3.44
C LEU A 51 -5.28 -5.70 4.48
N ASP A 52 -5.29 -6.99 4.20
CA ASP A 52 -5.54 -7.98 5.26
C ASP A 52 -4.36 -8.04 6.26
N ALA A 53 -4.57 -8.75 7.38
CA ALA A 53 -3.56 -8.84 8.44
C ALA A 53 -2.23 -9.46 7.98
N GLY A 54 -2.26 -10.42 7.04
CA GLY A 54 -1.07 -11.05 6.50
C GLY A 54 -0.26 -10.09 5.63
N ASN A 55 -0.94 -9.37 4.75
CA ASN A 55 -0.35 -8.37 3.87
C ASN A 55 0.15 -7.14 4.62
N ARG A 56 -0.57 -6.67 5.66
CA ARG A 56 -0.04 -5.64 6.57
C ARG A 56 1.23 -6.09 7.27
N LYS A 57 1.29 -7.34 7.75
CA LYS A 57 2.51 -7.89 8.38
C LYS A 57 3.68 -7.93 7.40
N ARG A 58 3.47 -8.38 6.16
CA ARG A 58 4.50 -8.37 5.10
C ARG A 58 5.00 -6.96 4.80
N LEU A 59 4.08 -6.00 4.64
CA LEU A 59 4.42 -4.60 4.42
C LEU A 59 5.23 -4.01 5.59
N ALA A 60 4.82 -4.26 6.83
CA ALA A 60 5.54 -3.81 8.01
C ALA A 60 6.98 -4.34 8.05
N THR A 61 7.17 -5.63 7.75
CA THR A 61 8.51 -6.23 7.64
C THR A 61 9.36 -5.54 6.56
N LYS A 62 8.79 -5.28 5.38
CA LYS A 62 9.50 -4.55 4.29
C LYS A 62 9.87 -3.12 4.71
N LEU A 63 9.04 -2.47 5.53
CA LEU A 63 9.29 -1.14 6.08
C LEU A 63 10.27 -1.15 7.27
N GLY A 64 10.72 -2.31 7.74
CA GLY A 64 11.61 -2.41 8.90
C GLY A 64 10.94 -2.05 10.23
N ILE A 65 9.61 -2.19 10.31
CA ILE A 65 8.82 -1.85 11.51
C ILE A 65 7.96 -3.03 11.97
N SER A 66 7.42 -2.95 13.19
CA SER A 66 6.43 -3.91 13.67
C SER A 66 5.08 -3.67 13.00
N SER A 67 4.24 -4.72 12.93
CA SER A 67 2.85 -4.57 12.47
C SER A 67 2.06 -3.60 13.33
N LEU A 68 2.34 -3.55 14.64
CA LEU A 68 1.73 -2.58 15.55
C LEU A 68 2.08 -1.14 15.19
N HIS A 69 3.35 -0.85 14.88
CA HIS A 69 3.75 0.49 14.42
C HIS A 69 3.02 0.87 13.14
N LEU A 70 2.95 -0.05 12.18
CA LEU A 70 2.19 0.18 10.95
C LEU A 70 0.74 0.51 11.29
N ASP A 71 0.04 -0.36 12.03
CA ASP A 71 -1.38 -0.20 12.37
C ASP A 71 -1.68 1.15 13.06
N VAL A 72 -0.82 1.58 13.99
CA VAL A 72 -0.94 2.89 14.66
C VAL A 72 -0.74 4.02 13.66
N THR A 73 0.33 3.98 12.84
CA THR A 73 0.59 5.01 11.83
C THR A 73 -0.56 5.14 10.85
N VAL A 74 -1.10 4.02 10.34
CA VAL A 74 -2.20 4.08 9.36
C VAL A 74 -3.49 4.62 9.97
N LYS A 75 -3.79 4.27 11.22
CA LYS A 75 -4.95 4.84 11.94
C LYS A 75 -4.84 6.35 12.15
N VAL A 76 -3.66 6.83 12.54
CA VAL A 76 -3.42 8.27 12.72
C VAL A 76 -3.57 9.00 11.39
N LEU A 77 -2.95 8.49 10.31
CA LEU A 77 -3.07 9.10 8.98
C LEU A 77 -4.51 9.15 8.49
N ASN A 78 -5.29 8.07 8.59
CA ASN A 78 -6.70 8.07 8.15
C ASN A 78 -7.61 8.98 8.99
N HIS A 79 -7.17 9.44 10.18
CA HIS A 79 -7.93 10.39 10.98
C HIS A 79 -7.62 11.85 10.61
N HIS A 80 -6.48 12.10 9.95
CA HIS A 80 -5.94 13.45 9.71
C HIS A 80 -5.70 13.79 8.23
N CYS A 81 -5.80 12.80 7.34
CA CYS A 81 -5.76 12.92 5.88
C CYS A 81 -7.13 12.52 5.32
#